data_AF-A0A536AYK6-F1
#
_entry.id   AF-A0A536AYK6-F1
#
_cell.length_a   1.000
_cell.length_b   1.000
_cell.length_c   1.000
_cell.angle_alpha   90.00
_cell.angle_beta   90.00
_cell.angle_gamma   90.00
#
_symmetry.space_group_name_H-M   'P 1'
#
loop_
_entity.id
_entity.type
_entity.pdbx_description
1 polymer ?
#
loop_
_entity_poly.entity_id
_entity_poly.type
_entity_poly.pdbx_seq_one_letter_code
_entity_poly.pdbx_strand_id
1 'polypeptide(L)' 'MSRFAVDLTACWRPQRVGMLTVAVELSRALVAQKSTDEVVLLCSRERPDSLRGLNCEAVL' A
#
# COMPACT_ATOMS: atom_id res chain seq x y z
N MET A 1 11.57 4.62 -15.90
CA MET A 1 10.90 4.50 -14.59
C MET A 1 9.84 3.46 -14.73
N SER A 2 9.86 2.42 -13.90
CA SER A 2 8.77 1.43 -13.86
C SER A 2 7.76 1.82 -12.78
N ARG A 3 6.48 1.52 -13.02
CA ARG A 3 5.39 1.73 -12.04
C ARG A 3 5.01 0.38 -11.46
N PHE A 4 5.16 0.23 -10.15
CA PHE A 4 4.73 -0.93 -9.39
C PHE A 4 3.46 -0.62 -8.64
N ALA A 5 2.45 -1.46 -8.83
CA ALA A 5 1.19 -1.36 -8.11
C ALA A 5 1.17 -2.33 -6.93
N VAL A 6 0.74 -1.84 -5.76
CA VAL A 6 0.49 -2.66 -4.57
C VAL A 6 -1.01 -2.71 -4.34
N ASP A 7 -1.59 -3.90 -4.47
CA ASP A 7 -3.00 -4.13 -4.18
C ASP A 7 -3.23 -4.25 -2.67
N LEU A 8 -3.99 -3.30 -2.12
CA LEU A 8 -4.30 -3.23 -0.70
C LEU A 8 -5.61 -3.91 -0.33
N THR A 9 -6.23 -4.72 -1.20
CA THR A 9 -7.55 -5.36 -0.97
C THR A 9 -7.63 -6.09 0.38
N ALA A 10 -6.51 -6.66 0.84
CA ALA A 10 -6.40 -7.31 2.16
C ALA A 10 -6.75 -6.37 3.33
N CYS A 11 -6.54 -5.05 3.17
CA CYS A 11 -6.80 -4.06 4.20
C CYS A 11 -8.29 -3.93 4.57
N TRP A 12 -9.20 -4.40 3.72
CA TRP A 12 -10.65 -4.40 3.97
C TRP A 12 -11.20 -5.78 4.32
N ARG A 13 -10.35 -6.72 4.73
CA ARG A 13 -10.73 -8.07 5.18
C ARG A 13 -10.51 -8.19 6.70
N PRO A 14 -11.48 -7.76 7.55
CA PRO A 14 -11.29 -7.61 9.00
C PRO A 14 -10.94 -8.92 9.72
N GLN A 15 -11.31 -10.08 9.16
CA GLN A 15 -11.00 -11.40 9.71
C GLN A 15 -9.54 -11.83 9.47
N ARG A 16 -8.73 -11.03 8.76
CA ARG A 16 -7.36 -11.39 8.33
C ARG A 16 -6.29 -10.49 8.95
N VAL A 17 -6.32 -10.34 10.27
CA VAL A 17 -5.45 -9.41 11.03
C VAL A 17 -3.96 -9.58 10.68
N GLY A 18 -3.44 -10.81 10.66
CA GLY A 18 -2.03 -11.05 10.32
C GLY A 18 -1.65 -10.59 8.90
N MET A 19 -2.53 -10.82 7.93
CA MET A 19 -2.31 -10.34 6.56
C MET A 19 -2.41 -8.81 6.45
N LEU A 20 -3.33 -8.19 7.19
CA LEU A 20 -3.46 -6.73 7.23
C LEU A 20 -2.15 -6.10 7.71
N THR A 21 -1.59 -6.60 8.81
CA THR A 21 -0.31 -6.10 9.34
C THR A 21 0.80 -6.26 8.32
N VAL A 22 0.94 -7.45 7.72
CA VAL A 22 1.99 -7.69 6.70
C VAL A 22 1.80 -6.79 5.48
N ALA A 23 0.57 -6.62 4.98
CA ALA A 23 0.29 -5.79 3.83
C ALA A 23 0.64 -4.32 4.11
N VAL A 24 0.27 -3.79 5.28
CA VAL A 24 0.59 -2.42 5.68
C VAL A 24 2.10 -2.22 5.79
N GLU A 25 2.80 -3.08 6.53
CA GLU A 25 4.23 -2.90 6.79
C GLU A 25 5.08 -3.12 5.53
N LEU A 26 4.74 -4.10 4.70
CA LEU A 26 5.39 -4.28 3.40
C LEU A 26 5.18 -3.06 2.49
N SER A 27 3.97 -2.51 2.45
CA SER A 27 3.67 -1.33 1.63
C SER A 27 4.50 -0.11 2.07
N ARG A 28 4.66 0.10 3.39
CA ARG A 28 5.55 1.14 3.92
C ARG A 28 6.99 0.94 3.45
N ALA A 29 7.50 -0.29 3.59
CA ALA A 29 8.87 -0.62 3.21
C ALA A 29 9.12 -0.41 1.71
N LEU A 30 8.19 -0.84 0.85
CA LEU A 30 8.28 -0.65 -0.60
C LEU A 30 8.31 0.83 -1.00
N VAL A 31 7.45 1.66 -0.38
CA VAL A 31 7.44 3.10 -0.68
C VAL A 31 8.69 3.79 -0.12
N ALA A 32 9.18 3.40 1.05
CA ALA A 32 10.38 3.97 1.67
C ALA A 32 11.67 3.62 0.91
N GLN A 33 11.72 2.43 0.32
CA GLN A 33 12.89 1.93 -0.42
C GLN A 33 12.77 2.11 -1.93
N LYS A 34 11.72 2.78 -2.42
CA LYS A 34 11.57 3.04 -3.86
C LYS A 34 12.77 3.88 -4.34
N SER A 35 13.42 3.41 -5.39
CA SER A 35 14.55 4.10 -6.01
C SER A 35 14.00 5.11 -7.04
N THR A 36 14.36 4.95 -8.31
CA THR A 36 13.75 5.67 -9.43
C THR A 36 12.37 5.14 -9.81
N ASP A 37 11.95 3.99 -9.27
CA ASP A 37 10.64 3.42 -9.56
C ASP A 37 9.51 4.09 -8.76
N GLU A 38 8.34 4.17 -9.38
CA GLU A 38 7.14 4.68 -8.75
C GLU A 38 6.36 3.53 -8.12
N VAL A 39 5.92 3.74 -6.87
CA VAL A 39 4.99 2.84 -6.20
C VAL A 39 3.61 3.50 -6.19
N VAL A 40 2.58 2.76 -6.60
CA VAL A 40 1.18 3.17 -6.61
C VAL A 40 0.39 2.22 -5.71
N LEU A 41 -0.44 2.75 -4.82
CA LEU A 41 -1.32 1.96 -3.97
C LEU A 41 -2.69 1.81 -4.63
N LEU A 42 -3.12 0.59 -4.91
CA LEU A 42 -4.48 0.31 -5.39
C LEU A 42 -5.38 0.07 -4.18
N CYS A 43 -6.35 0.95 -3.99
CA CYS A 43 -7.18 1.01 -2.81
C CYS A 43 -8.64 0.69 -3.16
N SER A 44 -9.15 -0.48 -2.79
CA SER A 44 -10.54 -0.88 -3.14
C SER A 44 -11.64 -0.03 -2.51
N ARG A 45 -11.32 0.82 -1.52
CA ARG A 45 -12.28 1.70 -0.84
C ARG A 45 -11.72 3.07 -0.53
N GLU A 46 -10.64 3.12 0.23
CA GLU A 46 -9.98 4.35 0.66
C GLU A 46 -8.50 4.06 0.90
N ARG A 47 -7.65 5.08 0.96
CA ARG A 47 -6.27 4.86 1.40
C ARG A 47 -6.26 4.51 2.89
N PRO A 48 -5.72 3.35 3.32
CA PRO A 48 -5.68 3.00 4.73
C PRO A 48 -5.01 4.11 5.56
N ASP A 49 -5.57 4.42 6.74
CA ASP A 49 -5.07 5.49 7.62
C ASP A 49 -3.58 5.36 7.89
N SER A 50 -3.16 4.12 8.15
CA SER A 50 -1.76 3.76 8.38
C SER A 50 -0.85 4.20 7.22
N LEU A 51 -1.34 4.25 5.98
CA LEU A 51 -0.59 4.56 4.77
C LEU A 51 -0.78 6.00 4.25
N ARG A 52 -1.66 6.83 4.84
CA ARG A 52 -1.99 8.17 4.30
C ARG A 52 -0.80 9.12 4.12
N GLY A 53 0.22 9.02 4.97
CA GLY A 53 1.41 9.89 4.91
C GLY A 53 2.54 9.44 3.98
N LEU A 54 2.39 8.31 3.28
CA LEU A 54 3.46 7.83 2.39
C LEU A 54 3.55 8.69 1.12
N ASN A 55 4.78 9.00 0.68
CA ASN A 55 5.03 9.74 -0.55
C ASN A 55 4.83 8.84 -1.79
N CYS A 56 3.58 8.49 -2.07
CA CYS A 56 3.18 7.71 -3.24
C CYS A 56 1.74 8.04 -3.64
N GLU A 57 1.43 7.75 -4.90
CA GLU A 57 0.08 7.84 -5.43
C GLU A 57 -0.80 6.73 -4.83
N ALA A 58 -2.07 7.05 -4.59
CA ALA A 58 -3.10 6.08 -4.25
C ALA A 58 -4.27 6.24 -5.20
N VAL A 59 -4.67 5.14 -5.84
CA VAL A 59 -5.76 5.06 -6.82
C VAL A 59 -6.91 4.26 -6.21
N LEU A 60 -8.14 4.72 -6.46
CA LEU A 60 -9.38 4.05 -6.07
C LEU A 60 -9.91 3.17 -7.20
#